data_AF-A0A6B3B559-F1
#
_entry.id   AF-A0A6B3B559-F1
#
_cell.length_a   1.000
_cell.length_b   1.000
_cell.length_c   1.000
_cell.angle_alpha   90.00
_cell.angle_beta   90.00
_cell.angle_gamma   90.00
#
_symmetry.space_group_name_H-M   'P 1'
#
loop_
_entity.id
_entity.type
_entity.pdbx_description
1 polymer ?
#
loop_
_entity_poly.entity_id
_entity_poly.type
_entity_poly.pdbx_seq_one_letter_code
_entity_poly.pdbx_strand_id
1 'polypeptide(L)'
;MNWLLVIAGAAVGAPLRYLTDRAVQSRHDTVFPWGTFAVNTAGSLILGTLTGAVAAGAASSHLQLLLGTGLCGALTTYSTFSYETLRLAEDGAGVYAAANVVVSVAAGLGAAFAGVTLAEALWA
;
A
#
# COMPACT_ATOMS: atom_id res chain seq x y z
N MET A 1 18.02 -17.75 -7.18
CA MET A 1 17.09 -17.23 -8.22
C MET A 1 15.94 -16.38 -7.63
N ASN A 2 16.08 -15.85 -6.41
CA ASN A 2 14.94 -15.33 -5.64
C ASN A 2 14.53 -13.90 -6.04
N TRP A 3 15.45 -13.15 -6.65
CA TRP A 3 15.20 -11.80 -7.15
C TRP A 3 14.22 -11.77 -8.35
N LEU A 4 14.11 -12.87 -9.11
CA LEU A 4 13.11 -12.98 -10.19
C LEU A 4 11.68 -12.90 -9.67
N LEU A 5 11.42 -13.42 -8.47
CA LEU A 5 10.10 -13.31 -7.83
C LEU A 5 9.78 -11.85 -7.49
N VAL A 6 10.74 -11.11 -6.97
CA VAL A 6 10.58 -9.68 -6.69
C VAL A 6 10.28 -8.91 -7.98
N ILE A 7 11.02 -9.18 -9.06
CA ILE A 7 10.77 -8.56 -10.37
C ILE A 7 9.37 -8.90 -10.89
N ALA A 8 8.97 -10.17 -10.84
CA ALA A 8 7.67 -10.61 -11.31
C ALA A 8 6.52 -9.92 -10.56
N GLY A 9 6.63 -9.83 -9.22
CA GLY A 9 5.65 -9.12 -8.40
C GLY A 9 5.62 -7.62 -8.70
N ALA A 10 6.80 -6.99 -8.81
CA ALA A 10 6.91 -5.57 -9.08
C ALA A 10 6.39 -5.18 -10.48
N ALA A 11 6.61 -6.04 -11.47
CA ALA A 11 6.10 -5.88 -12.84
C ALA A 11 4.57 -5.83 -12.89
N VAL A 12 3.88 -6.41 -11.91
CA VAL A 12 2.42 -6.31 -11.74
C VAL A 12 2.05 -5.15 -10.83
N GLY A 13 2.77 -4.95 -9.74
CA GLY A 13 2.45 -3.95 -8.71
C GLY A 13 2.50 -2.52 -9.22
N ALA A 14 3.52 -2.16 -10.01
CA ALA A 14 3.64 -0.80 -10.53
C ALA A 14 2.53 -0.43 -11.54
N PRO A 15 2.18 -1.27 -12.54
CA PRO A 15 1.02 -1.01 -13.39
C PRO A 15 -0.30 -0.97 -12.62
N LEU A 16 -0.50 -1.87 -11.64
CA LEU A 16 -1.71 -1.84 -10.81
C LEU A 16 -1.81 -0.54 -10.01
N ARG A 17 -0.70 -0.06 -9.42
CA ARG A 17 -0.65 1.26 -8.77
C ARG A 17 -1.07 2.34 -9.75
N TYR A 18 -0.45 2.40 -10.92
CA TYR A 18 -0.73 3.44 -11.92
C TYR A 18 -2.21 3.47 -12.35
N LEU A 19 -2.79 2.30 -12.61
CA LEU A 19 -4.19 2.20 -13.05
C LEU A 19 -5.16 2.50 -11.92
N THR A 20 -4.90 1.98 -10.72
CA THR A 20 -5.75 2.18 -9.54
C THR A 20 -5.73 3.63 -9.10
N ASP A 21 -4.55 4.25 -9.06
CA ASP A 21 -4.37 5.66 -8.71
C ASP A 21 -5.22 6.56 -9.62
N ARG A 22 -5.08 6.40 -10.95
CA ARG A 22 -5.91 7.12 -11.93
C ARG A 22 -7.39 6.86 -11.78
N ALA A 23 -7.77 5.59 -11.63
CA ALA A 23 -9.16 5.19 -11.56
C ALA A 23 -9.84 5.71 -10.29
N VAL A 24 -9.17 5.63 -9.14
CA VAL A 24 -9.70 6.13 -7.88
C VAL A 24 -9.74 7.65 -7.91
N GLN A 25 -8.64 8.31 -8.27
CA GLN A 25 -8.58 9.77 -8.27
C GLN A 25 -9.62 10.41 -9.20
N SER A 26 -9.94 9.81 -10.34
CA SER A 26 -10.95 10.34 -11.27
C SER A 26 -12.39 10.30 -10.75
N ARG A 27 -12.64 9.63 -9.63
CA ARG A 27 -13.96 9.53 -8.98
C ARG A 27 -14.13 10.48 -7.80
N HIS A 28 -13.11 11.30 -7.50
CA HIS A 28 -13.12 12.22 -6.38
C HIS A 28 -12.78 13.64 -6.85
N ASP A 29 -13.64 14.60 -6.51
CA ASP A 29 -13.47 16.01 -6.89
C ASP A 29 -12.64 16.82 -5.89
N THR A 30 -12.13 16.18 -4.83
CA THR A 30 -11.33 16.84 -3.78
C THR A 30 -9.84 16.81 -4.12
N VAL A 31 -9.07 17.78 -3.61
CA VAL A 31 -7.60 17.82 -3.75
C VAL A 31 -6.87 16.72 -2.95
N PHE A 32 -7.57 15.97 -2.10
CA PHE A 32 -6.97 14.85 -1.38
C PHE A 32 -6.54 13.74 -2.35
N PRO A 33 -5.34 13.14 -2.17
CA PRO A 33 -4.79 12.13 -3.07
C PRO A 33 -5.38 10.74 -2.78
N TRP A 34 -6.65 10.56 -3.13
CA TRP A 34 -7.40 9.32 -2.91
C TRP A 34 -6.78 8.11 -3.59
N GLY A 35 -6.14 8.29 -4.76
CA GLY A 35 -5.47 7.22 -5.47
C GLY A 35 -4.28 6.65 -4.69
N THR A 36 -3.33 7.50 -4.31
CA THR A 36 -2.20 7.14 -3.44
C THR A 36 -2.65 6.57 -2.09
N PHE A 37 -3.67 7.16 -1.47
CA PHE A 37 -4.25 6.66 -0.23
C PHE A 37 -4.77 5.22 -0.37
N ALA A 38 -5.52 4.94 -1.44
CA ALA A 38 -6.11 3.63 -1.68
C ALA A 38 -5.06 2.56 -1.93
N VAL A 39 -4.08 2.81 -2.80
CA VAL A 39 -3.02 1.83 -3.10
C VAL A 39 -2.13 1.54 -1.90
N ASN A 40 -1.81 2.56 -1.08
CA ASN A 40 -1.02 2.39 0.14
C ASN A 40 -1.79 1.60 1.21
N THR A 41 -3.07 1.91 1.41
CA THR A 41 -3.91 1.22 2.40
C THR A 41 -4.13 -0.25 1.99
N ALA A 42 -4.51 -0.49 0.73
CA ALA A 42 -4.71 -1.85 0.21
C ALA A 42 -3.42 -2.67 0.22
N GLY A 43 -2.30 -2.09 -0.20
CA GLY A 43 -1.00 -2.76 -0.16
C GLY A 43 -0.55 -3.09 1.27
N SER A 44 -0.81 -2.20 2.23
CA SER A 44 -0.52 -2.44 3.65
C SER A 44 -1.36 -3.58 4.22
N LEU A 45 -2.66 -3.66 3.87
CA LEU A 45 -3.52 -4.78 4.25
C LEU A 45 -3.00 -6.11 3.71
N ILE A 46 -2.72 -6.17 2.40
CA ILE A 46 -2.21 -7.38 1.74
C ILE A 46 -0.88 -7.82 2.37
N LEU A 47 0.04 -6.88 2.59
CA LEU A 47 1.33 -7.18 3.20
C LEU A 47 1.19 -7.65 4.66
N GLY A 48 0.28 -7.05 5.43
CA GLY A 48 -0.05 -7.48 6.79
C GLY A 48 -0.55 -8.92 6.82
N THR A 49 -1.55 -9.25 6.00
CA THR A 49 -2.11 -10.61 5.88
C THR A 49 -1.05 -11.61 5.46
N LEU A 50 -0.23 -11.27 4.47
CA LEU A 50 0.86 -12.13 4.02
C LEU A 50 1.89 -12.37 5.12
N THR A 51 2.23 -11.33 5.88
CA THR A 51 3.18 -11.44 6.99
C THR A 51 2.67 -12.36 8.08
N GLY A 52 1.40 -12.22 8.48
CA GLY A 52 0.76 -13.13 9.44
C GLY A 52 0.68 -14.58 8.91
N ALA A 53 0.35 -14.77 7.64
CA ALA A 53 0.29 -16.10 7.02
C ALA A 53 1.65 -16.79 7.00
N VAL A 54 2.73 -16.05 6.74
CA VAL A 54 4.10 -16.57 6.82
C VAL A 54 4.46 -16.95 8.26
N ALA A 55 4.10 -16.10 9.24
CA ALA A 55 4.33 -16.38 10.65
C ALA A 55 3.60 -17.65 11.14
N ALA A 56 2.38 -17.89 10.63
CA ALA A 56 1.60 -19.09 10.90
C ALA A 56 2.07 -20.34 10.09
N GLY A 57 3.08 -20.21 9.23
CA GLY A 57 3.55 -21.30 8.36
C GLY A 57 2.63 -21.63 7.19
N ALA A 58 1.57 -20.85 6.97
CA ALA A 58 0.61 -21.01 5.87
C ALA A 58 1.12 -20.44 4.54
N ALA A 59 2.16 -19.59 4.56
CA ALA A 59 2.79 -19.02 3.37
C ALA A 59 4.32 -19.19 3.40
N SER A 60 4.92 -19.37 2.22
CA SER A 60 6.38 -19.53 2.09
C SER A 60 7.11 -18.19 1.98
N SER A 61 8.40 -18.19 2.32
CA SER A 61 9.29 -17.03 2.12
C SER A 61 9.42 -16.61 0.65
N HIS A 62 9.24 -17.54 -0.30
CA HIS A 62 9.17 -17.21 -1.72
C HIS A 62 7.92 -16.38 -2.06
N LEU A 63 6.78 -16.72 -1.47
CA LEU A 63 5.55 -15.95 -1.64
C LEU A 63 5.69 -14.56 -1.00
N GLN A 64 6.41 -14.46 0.13
CA GLN A 64 6.74 -13.17 0.74
C GLN A 64 7.60 -12.28 -0.17
N LEU A 65 8.56 -12.84 -0.90
CA LEU A 65 9.34 -12.08 -1.88
C LEU A 65 8.50 -11.64 -3.08
N LEU A 66 7.67 -12.53 -3.62
CA LEU A 66 6.83 -12.24 -4.78
C LEU A 66 5.77 -11.19 -4.45
N LEU A 67 4.96 -11.42 -3.42
CA LEU A 67 3.80 -10.59 -3.10
C LEU A 67 4.14 -9.47 -2.12
N GLY A 68 5.02 -9.70 -1.16
CA GLY A 68 5.39 -8.68 -0.18
C GLY A 68 6.37 -7.67 -0.77
N THR A 69 7.60 -8.11 -1.04
CA THR A 69 8.63 -7.22 -1.58
C THR A 69 8.34 -6.77 -3.01
N GLY A 70 7.90 -7.68 -3.88
CA GLY A 70 7.59 -7.38 -5.29
C GLY A 70 6.30 -6.59 -5.45
N LEU A 71 5.15 -7.27 -5.30
CA LEU A 71 3.84 -6.68 -5.57
C LEU A 71 3.53 -5.51 -4.64
N CYS A 72 3.49 -5.73 -3.31
CA CYS A 72 3.12 -4.67 -2.36
C CYS A 72 4.16 -3.54 -2.34
N GLY A 73 5.44 -3.87 -2.46
CA GLY A 73 6.50 -2.86 -2.56
C GLY A 73 6.36 -1.93 -3.77
N ALA A 74 5.89 -2.43 -4.92
CA ALA A 74 5.67 -1.61 -6.11
C ALA A 74 4.25 -1.00 -6.20
N LEU A 75 3.27 -1.65 -5.56
CA LEU A 75 1.89 -1.19 -5.45
C LEU A 75 1.77 0.04 -4.51
N THR A 76 2.53 0.04 -3.43
CA THR A 76 2.59 1.15 -2.47
C THR A 76 3.67 2.17 -2.87
N THR A 77 3.57 3.40 -2.37
CA THR A 77 4.51 4.48 -2.67
C THR A 77 4.56 5.50 -1.55
N TYR A 78 5.74 5.66 -0.94
CA TYR A 78 6.00 6.72 0.03
C TYR A 78 6.44 8.03 -0.65
N SER A 79 7.15 7.92 -1.77
CA SER A 79 7.66 9.08 -2.51
C SER A 79 6.54 9.91 -3.13
N THR A 80 5.54 9.26 -3.73
CA THR A 80 4.35 9.96 -4.26
C THR A 80 3.55 10.61 -3.15
N PHE A 81 3.29 9.88 -2.05
CA PHE A 81 2.62 10.40 -0.86
C PHE A 81 3.33 11.66 -0.29
N SER A 82 4.66 11.64 -0.21
CA SER A 82 5.45 12.78 0.28
C SER A 82 5.40 13.96 -0.69
N TYR A 83 5.50 13.71 -2.00
CA TYR A 83 5.40 14.74 -3.03
C TYR A 83 4.03 15.41 -3.05
N GLU A 84 2.94 14.63 -2.96
CA GLU A 84 1.58 15.16 -2.90
C GLU A 84 1.32 15.96 -1.63
N THR A 85 1.87 15.52 -0.49
CA THR A 85 1.81 16.28 0.77
C THR A 85 2.50 17.63 0.64
N LEU A 86 3.70 17.66 0.05
CA LEU A 86 4.44 18.90 -0.20
C LEU A 86 3.64 19.82 -1.12
N ARG A 87 3.09 19.30 -2.22
CA ARG A 87 2.25 20.08 -3.14
C ARG A 87 1.03 20.68 -2.47
N LEU A 88 0.30 19.90 -1.67
CA LEU A 88 -0.83 20.42 -0.90
C LEU A 88 -0.43 21.56 0.05
N ALA A 89 0.76 21.48 0.66
CA ALA A 89 1.26 22.55 1.51
C ALA A 89 1.64 23.81 0.70
N GLU A 90 2.31 23.65 -0.44
CA GLU A 90 2.69 24.74 -1.35
C GLU A 90 1.48 25.45 -1.95
N ASP A 91 0.43 24.70 -2.29
CA ASP A 91 -0.82 25.22 -2.88
C ASP A 91 -1.76 25.86 -1.84
N GLY A 92 -1.34 25.99 -0.58
CA GLY A 92 -2.11 26.58 0.51
C GLY A 92 -3.19 25.66 1.10
N ALA A 93 -3.27 24.41 0.67
CA ALA A 93 -4.20 23.39 1.15
C ALA A 93 -3.67 22.65 2.41
N GLY A 94 -3.19 23.41 3.41
CA GLY A 94 -2.50 22.86 4.59
C GLY A 94 -3.31 21.84 5.41
N VAL A 95 -4.64 21.99 5.47
CA VAL A 95 -5.53 21.01 6.12
C VAL A 95 -5.48 19.65 5.39
N TYR A 96 -5.49 19.65 4.06
CA TYR A 96 -5.38 18.43 3.27
C TYR A 96 -3.98 17.83 3.34
N ALA A 97 -2.93 18.65 3.42
CA ALA A 97 -1.57 18.15 3.64
C ALA A 97 -1.47 17.41 4.97
N ALA A 98 -1.95 18.01 6.06
CA ALA A 98 -1.99 17.38 7.39
C ALA A 98 -2.87 16.12 7.40
N ALA A 99 -4.05 16.18 6.77
CA ALA A 99 -4.92 15.03 6.63
C ALA A 99 -4.25 13.90 5.85
N ASN A 100 -3.55 14.20 4.75
CA ASN A 100 -2.85 13.18 3.97
C ASN A 100 -1.86 12.43 4.85
N VAL A 101 -1.06 13.14 5.65
CA VAL A 101 -0.10 12.52 6.57
C VAL A 101 -0.80 11.67 7.63
N VAL A 102 -1.71 12.27 8.40
CA VAL A 102 -2.31 11.61 9.57
C VAL A 102 -3.18 10.43 9.15
N VAL A 103 -4.06 10.65 8.16
CA VAL A 103 -5.03 9.65 7.72
C VAL A 103 -4.33 8.53 6.97
N SER A 104 -3.39 8.81 6.07
CA SER A 104 -2.68 7.75 5.32
C SER A 104 -1.82 6.88 6.22
N VAL A 105 -1.11 7.47 7.19
CA VAL A 105 -0.29 6.70 8.14
C VAL A 105 -1.19 5.86 9.06
N ALA A 106 -2.23 6.45 9.64
CA ALA A 106 -3.16 5.74 10.50
C ALA A 106 -3.88 4.60 9.76
N ALA A 107 -4.36 4.85 8.54
CA ALA A 107 -5.02 3.84 7.71
C ALA A 107 -4.05 2.74 7.27
N GLY A 108 -2.82 3.08 6.87
CA GLY A 108 -1.80 2.10 6.50
C GLY A 108 -1.42 1.19 7.66
N LEU A 109 -1.16 1.75 8.84
CA LEU A 109 -0.89 0.97 10.06
C LEU A 109 -2.09 0.11 10.46
N GLY A 110 -3.28 0.72 10.50
CA GLY A 110 -4.52 0.01 10.84
C GLY A 110 -4.80 -1.14 9.88
N ALA A 111 -4.59 -0.94 8.58
CA ALA A 111 -4.70 -1.97 7.55
C ALA A 111 -3.68 -3.10 7.75
N ALA A 112 -2.42 -2.78 8.05
CA ALA A 112 -1.40 -3.80 8.31
C ALA A 112 -1.77 -4.65 9.54
N PHE A 113 -2.19 -4.03 10.65
CA PHE A 113 -2.66 -4.75 11.84
C PHE A 113 -3.90 -5.59 11.56
N ALA A 114 -4.88 -5.04 10.85
CA ALA A 114 -6.06 -5.78 10.41
C ALA A 114 -5.69 -6.99 9.54
N GLY A 115 -4.67 -6.86 8.69
CA GLY A 115 -4.17 -7.96 7.88
C GLY A 115 -3.54 -9.07 8.71
N VAL A 116 -2.66 -8.71 9.65
CA VAL A 116 -2.02 -9.70 10.54
C VAL A 116 -3.07 -10.45 11.37
N THR A 117 -4.00 -9.73 12.00
CA THR A 117 -5.07 -10.33 12.81
C THR A 117 -6.02 -11.21 11.99
N LEU A 118 -6.31 -10.83 10.74
CA LEU A 118 -7.06 -11.68 9.81
C LEU A 118 -6.30 -12.97 9.52
N ALA A 119 -4.99 -12.90 9.29
CA ALA A 119 -4.18 -14.08 9.04
C ALA A 119 -4.11 -15.01 10.26
N GLU A 120 -3.98 -14.46 11.46
CA GLU A 120 -4.05 -15.22 12.71
C GLU A 120 -5.41 -15.93 12.83
N ALA A 121 -6.52 -15.23 12.57
CA ALA A 121 -7.86 -15.85 12.65
C ALA A 121 -8.09 -16.98 11.64
N LEU A 122 -7.35 -16.99 10.52
CA LEU A 122 -7.49 -17.98 9.45
C LEU A 122 -6.51 -19.16 9.57
N TRP A 123 -5.33 -18.94 10.15
CA TRP A 123 -4.21 -19.90 10.11
C TRP A 123 -3.52 -20.17 11.45
N ALA A 124 -3.89 -19.51 12.55
CA ALA A 124 -3.48 -19.91 13.90
C ALA A 124 -4.31 -21.10 14.39
#